data_AF-A0A086JPA2-F1
#
_entry.id   AF-A0A086JPA2-F1
#
_cell.length_a   1.000
_cell.length_b   1.000
_cell.length_c   1.000
_cell.angle_alpha   90.00
_cell.angle_beta   90.00
_cell.angle_gamma   90.00
#
_symmetry.space_group_name_H-M   'P 1'
#
loop_
_entity.id
_entity.type
_entity.pdbx_description
1 polymer ?
#
loop_
_entity_poly.entity_id
_entity_poly.type
_entity_poly.pdbx_seq_one_letter_code
_entity_poly.pdbx_strand_id
1 'polypeptide(L)'
;VSTLDPAFNATIPEMYEGGNKVRILEFLPGAKLEEVKKAVDSSRATENETTYNFTVPELPSDEHHLHVNCTAAQEKSRDTVAVCQVFFHIASSAIRPVMAASVILSLIAPLLQFA
;
A
#
# COMPACT_ATOMS: atom_id res chain seq x y z
N VAL A 1 8.41 -21.86 -10.40
CA VAL A 1 7.44 -20.75 -10.36
C VAL A 1 7.56 -20.08 -9.01
N SER A 2 8.04 -18.84 -8.96
CA SER A 2 7.96 -18.05 -7.73
C SER A 2 6.49 -17.80 -7.42
N THR A 3 6.06 -18.05 -6.19
CA THR A 3 4.68 -17.84 -5.76
C THR A 3 4.62 -16.65 -4.82
N LEU A 4 3.63 -15.78 -5.04
CA LEU A 4 3.29 -14.76 -4.05
C LEU A 4 2.64 -15.40 -2.83
N ASP A 5 2.95 -14.85 -1.66
CA ASP A 5 2.27 -15.08 -0.40
C ASP A 5 1.89 -13.72 0.20
N PRO A 6 0.59 -13.38 0.35
CA PRO A 6 -0.57 -14.22 0.10
C PRO A 6 -0.70 -14.65 -1.37
N ALA A 7 -1.32 -15.81 -1.59
CA ALA A 7 -1.47 -16.36 -2.93
C ALA A 7 -2.19 -15.38 -3.86
N PHE A 8 -1.65 -15.21 -5.07
CA PHE A 8 -2.23 -14.32 -6.07
C PHE A 8 -3.70 -14.67 -6.36
N ASN A 9 -4.56 -13.65 -6.24
CA ASN A 9 -5.97 -13.73 -6.60
C ASN A 9 -6.42 -12.38 -7.19
N ALA A 10 -6.80 -12.37 -8.46
CA ALA A 10 -7.18 -11.15 -9.18
C ALA A 10 -8.52 -10.57 -8.69
N THR A 11 -9.42 -11.40 -8.14
CA THR A 11 -10.77 -11.00 -7.73
C THR A 11 -10.79 -10.51 -6.28
N ILE A 12 -10.06 -11.20 -5.40
CA ILE A 12 -9.98 -10.89 -3.97
C ILE A 12 -8.50 -10.81 -3.59
N PRO A 13 -7.82 -9.70 -3.96
CA PRO A 13 -6.42 -9.54 -3.64
C PRO A 13 -6.22 -9.39 -2.12
N GLU A 14 -5.23 -10.11 -1.61
CA GLU A 14 -4.82 -10.08 -0.21
C GLU A 14 -3.35 -9.69 -0.10
N MET A 15 -3.00 -8.95 0.94
CA MET A 15 -1.64 -8.60 1.31
C MET A 15 -1.47 -8.71 2.82
N TYR A 16 -0.25 -8.55 3.32
CA TYR A 16 0.01 -8.44 4.75
C TYR A 16 0.13 -6.98 5.17
N GLU A 17 -0.47 -6.63 6.31
CA GLU A 17 -0.24 -5.37 7.02
C GLU A 17 0.26 -5.70 8.43
N GLY A 18 1.52 -5.32 8.71
CA GLY A 18 2.22 -5.85 9.89
C GLY A 18 2.32 -7.38 9.84
N GLY A 19 1.69 -8.09 10.79
CA GLY A 19 1.64 -9.56 10.79
C GLY A 19 0.34 -10.17 10.27
N ASN A 20 -0.62 -9.34 9.84
CA ASN A 20 -1.98 -9.78 9.55
C ASN A 20 -2.25 -9.80 8.05
N LYS A 21 -2.96 -10.83 7.59
CA LYS A 21 -3.47 -10.88 6.21
C LYS A 21 -4.72 -10.02 6.10
N VAL A 22 -4.76 -9.13 5.12
CA VAL A 22 -5.84 -8.17 4.90
C VAL A 22 -6.33 -8.22 3.45
N ARG A 23 -7.64 -8.00 3.26
CA ARG A 23 -8.25 -7.85 1.94
C ARG A 23 -8.15 -6.39 1.52
N ILE A 24 -7.33 -6.12 0.52
CA ILE A 24 -6.97 -4.74 0.18
C ILE A 24 -8.15 -3.93 -0.36
N LEU A 25 -9.17 -4.59 -0.91
CA LEU A 25 -10.38 -3.93 -1.43
C LEU A 25 -11.27 -3.33 -0.32
N GLU A 26 -11.06 -3.70 0.94
CA GLU A 26 -11.81 -3.14 2.08
C GLU A 26 -11.42 -1.68 2.38
N PHE A 27 -10.21 -1.27 2.02
CA PHE A 27 -9.67 0.08 2.30
C PHE A 27 -9.01 0.75 1.08
N LEU A 28 -8.75 0.02 0.00
CA LEU A 28 -8.34 0.54 -1.31
C LEU A 28 -9.40 0.20 -2.36
N PRO A 29 -10.52 0.96 -2.40
CA PRO A 29 -11.59 0.68 -3.35
C PRO A 29 -11.07 0.76 -4.79
N GLY A 30 -11.39 -0.26 -5.59
CA GLY A 30 -10.98 -0.32 -6.99
C GLY A 30 -9.51 -0.68 -7.26
N ALA A 31 -8.71 -0.95 -6.22
CA ALA A 31 -7.34 -1.43 -6.41
C ALA A 31 -7.31 -2.79 -7.13
N LYS A 32 -6.25 -3.04 -7.89
CA LYS A 32 -6.09 -4.26 -8.69
C LYS A 32 -4.70 -4.83 -8.56
N LEU A 33 -4.61 -6.15 -8.36
CA LEU A 33 -3.39 -6.92 -8.51
C LEU A 33 -3.55 -7.83 -9.73
N GLU A 34 -2.77 -7.59 -10.77
CA GLU A 34 -2.89 -8.27 -12.06
C GLU A 34 -1.57 -8.93 -12.46
N GLU A 35 -1.63 -10.16 -12.94
CA GLU A 35 -0.45 -10.82 -13.53
C GLU A 35 -0.26 -10.32 -14.97
N VAL A 36 0.95 -9.84 -15.28
CA VAL A 36 1.29 -9.34 -16.60
C VAL A 36 1.64 -10.52 -17.50
N LYS A 37 0.73 -10.85 -18.44
CA LYS A 37 1.02 -11.83 -19.49
C LYS A 37 2.00 -11.21 -20.48
N LYS A 38 3.25 -11.68 -20.51
CA LYS A 38 4.22 -11.26 -21.53
C LYS A 38 3.73 -11.68 -22.92
N ALA A 39 3.79 -10.77 -23.89
CA ALA A 39 3.71 -11.12 -25.30
C ALA A 39 4.99 -11.88 -25.69
N VAL A 40 4.86 -12.87 -26.57
CA VAL A 40 5.83 -13.95 -26.89
C VAL A 40 7.20 -13.48 -27.46
N ASP A 41 7.48 -12.18 -27.54
CA ASP A 41 8.54 -11.65 -28.41
C ASP A 41 9.87 -11.24 -27.74
N SER A 42 10.08 -11.49 -26.44
CA SER A 42 11.38 -11.18 -25.82
C SER A 42 12.28 -12.41 -25.77
N SER A 43 13.19 -12.50 -26.75
CA SER A 43 14.28 -13.49 -26.87
C SER A 43 15.32 -13.49 -25.72
N ARG A 44 15.03 -12.81 -24.61
CA ARG A 44 15.83 -12.74 -23.37
C ARG A 44 15.01 -13.00 -22.10
N ALA A 45 13.72 -13.32 -22.20
CA ALA A 45 12.95 -13.66 -21.01
C ALA A 45 13.40 -15.03 -20.50
N THR A 46 14.06 -15.04 -19.35
CA THR A 46 14.12 -16.23 -18.51
C THR A 46 12.69 -16.73 -18.30
N GLU A 47 12.39 -17.94 -18.78
CA GLU A 47 11.06 -18.55 -18.91
C GLU A 47 10.24 -18.68 -17.60
N ASN A 48 10.74 -18.20 -16.47
CA ASN A 48 10.20 -18.45 -15.13
C ASN A 48 9.92 -17.20 -14.30
N GLU A 49 9.95 -16.00 -14.89
CA GLU A 49 9.72 -14.75 -14.16
C GLU A 49 8.27 -14.28 -14.31
N THR A 50 7.49 -14.43 -13.25
CA THR A 50 6.12 -13.87 -13.15
C THR A 50 6.19 -12.42 -12.73
N THR A 51 5.52 -11.53 -13.47
CA THR A 51 5.46 -10.10 -13.17
C THR A 51 4.04 -9.72 -12.77
N TYR A 52 3.89 -8.88 -11.76
CA TYR A 52 2.60 -8.41 -11.27
C TYR A 52 2.54 -6.88 -11.30
N ASN A 53 1.38 -6.36 -11.71
CA ASN A 53 1.03 -4.95 -11.62
C ASN A 53 0.06 -4.74 -10.47
N PHE A 54 0.43 -3.85 -9.55
CA PHE A 54 -0.45 -3.39 -8.49
C PHE A 54 -0.87 -1.95 -8.78
N THR A 55 -2.17 -1.73 -9.00
CA THR A 55 -2.76 -0.42 -9.32
C THR A 55 -3.65 0.05 -8.18
N VAL A 56 -3.45 1.27 -7.72
CA VAL A 56 -4.29 1.94 -6.70
C VAL A 56 -4.89 3.18 -7.35
N PRO A 57 -6.17 3.15 -7.79
CA PRO A 57 -6.78 4.25 -8.54
C PRO A 57 -7.11 5.45 -7.65
N GLU A 58 -7.46 5.19 -6.39
CA GLU A 58 -7.82 6.20 -5.40
C GLU A 58 -7.03 5.93 -4.12
N LEU A 59 -6.40 6.98 -3.58
CA LEU A 59 -5.61 6.86 -2.36
C LEU A 59 -6.54 6.84 -1.12
N PRO A 60 -6.26 5.98 -0.14
CA PRO A 60 -7.08 5.81 1.08
C PRO A 60 -7.09 7.05 1.97
N SER A 61 -8.05 7.14 2.88
CA SER A 61 -8.10 8.20 3.90
C SER A 61 -6.97 8.09 4.92
N ASP A 62 -6.55 6.87 5.25
CA ASP A 62 -5.46 6.59 6.19
C ASP A 62 -4.26 6.00 5.43
N GLU A 63 -3.06 6.16 5.99
CA GLU A 63 -1.85 5.58 5.42
C GLU A 63 -1.81 4.06 5.69
N HIS A 64 -1.41 3.27 4.69
CA HIS A 64 -1.32 1.80 4.80
C HIS A 64 0.04 1.27 4.39
N HIS A 65 0.57 0.31 5.15
CA HIS A 65 1.87 -0.33 4.92
C HIS A 65 1.65 -1.81 4.60
N LEU A 66 1.61 -2.12 3.32
CA LEU A 66 1.32 -3.47 2.84
C LEU A 66 2.60 -4.17 2.43
N HIS A 67 2.60 -5.50 2.47
CA HIS A 67 3.63 -6.28 1.80
C HIS A 67 3.13 -7.61 1.28
N VAL A 68 3.88 -8.16 0.33
CA VAL A 68 3.78 -9.54 -0.13
C VAL A 68 5.13 -10.20 -0.02
N ASN A 69 5.13 -11.50 0.25
CA ASN A 69 6.30 -12.34 0.22
C ASN A 69 6.38 -13.03 -1.15
N CYS A 70 7.58 -13.15 -1.71
CA CYS A 70 7.83 -13.99 -2.88
C CYS A 70 8.67 -15.18 -2.43
N THR A 71 8.16 -16.38 -2.63
CA THR A 71 8.90 -17.62 -2.36
C THR A 71 9.37 -18.23 -3.67
N ALA A 72 10.66 -18.57 -3.76
CA ALA A 72 11.13 -19.43 -4.84
C ALA A 72 10.52 -20.85 -4.67
N ALA A 73 10.11 -21.49 -5.77
CA ALA A 73 9.74 -22.90 -5.74
C ALA A 73 10.91 -23.70 -5.14
N GLN A 74 10.65 -24.48 -4.10
CA GLN A 74 11.67 -25.24 -3.39
C GLN A 74 12.56 -26.05 -4.37
N GLU A 75 13.84 -25.72 -4.44
CA GLU A 75 14.85 -26.73 -4.75
C GLU A 75 15.07 -27.58 -3.51
N LYS A 76 14.93 -28.89 -3.67
CA LYS A 76 14.87 -29.93 -2.63
C LYS A 76 16.14 -30.08 -1.77
N SER A 77 17.03 -29.09 -1.71
CA SER A 77 18.39 -29.25 -1.15
C SER A 77 18.96 -28.06 -0.38
N ARG A 78 18.20 -26.99 -0.09
CA ARG A 78 18.71 -25.88 0.75
C ARG A 78 17.73 -25.49 1.84
N ASP A 79 18.19 -25.62 3.09
CA ASP A 79 17.49 -25.36 4.36
C ASP A 79 17.02 -23.90 4.58
N THR A 80 17.18 -23.02 3.60
CA THR A 80 16.78 -21.62 3.67
C THR A 80 16.00 -21.26 2.41
N VAL A 81 14.67 -21.30 2.50
CA VAL A 81 13.81 -20.71 1.48
C VAL A 81 14.14 -19.22 1.43
N ALA A 82 14.69 -18.75 0.30
CA ALA A 82 14.89 -17.33 0.09
C ALA A 82 13.51 -16.67 -0.01
N VAL A 83 13.12 -15.97 1.06
CA VAL A 83 11.89 -15.19 1.13
C VAL A 83 12.25 -13.76 0.74
N CYS A 84 11.73 -13.30 -0.40
CA CYS A 84 11.76 -11.88 -0.76
C CYS A 84 10.51 -11.21 -0.19
N GLN A 85 10.62 -9.98 0.28
CA GLN A 85 9.47 -9.18 0.72
C GLN A 85 9.41 -7.90 -0.10
N VAL A 86 8.23 -7.62 -0.64
CA VAL A 86 7.94 -6.39 -1.40
C VAL A 86 6.99 -5.54 -0.58
N PHE A 87 7.47 -4.38 -0.13
CA PHE A 87 6.72 -3.44 0.69
C PHE A 87 6.11 -2.32 -0.17
N PHE A 88 4.85 -2.00 0.09
CA PHE A 88 4.08 -0.91 -0.51
C PHE A 88 3.65 0.06 0.60
N HIS A 89 4.16 1.28 0.54
CA HIS A 89 3.72 2.37 1.41
C HIS A 89 2.71 3.22 0.65
N ILE A 90 1.45 3.13 1.04
CA ILE A 90 0.34 3.83 0.38
C ILE A 90 -0.01 5.06 1.20
N ALA A 91 0.25 6.22 0.61
CA ALA A 91 -0.01 7.51 1.25
C ALA A 91 -1.53 7.78 1.38
N SER A 92 -1.88 8.56 2.40
CA SER A 92 -3.23 9.08 2.59
C SER A 92 -3.57 10.21 1.62
N SER A 93 -4.81 10.25 1.14
CA SER A 93 -5.39 11.37 0.38
C SER A 93 -6.00 12.47 1.26
N ALA A 94 -6.09 12.27 2.57
CA ALA A 94 -6.77 13.21 3.45
C ALA A 94 -6.04 14.57 3.48
N ILE A 95 -6.76 15.61 3.05
CA ILE A 95 -6.33 17.00 3.21
C ILE A 95 -6.35 17.29 4.71
N ARG A 96 -5.20 17.26 5.38
CA ARG A 96 -5.10 17.69 6.79
C ARG A 96 -5.61 19.13 6.87
N PRO A 97 -6.76 19.41 7.51
CA PRO A 97 -7.18 20.79 7.67
C PRO A 97 -6.15 21.49 8.55
N VAL A 98 -5.39 22.42 7.96
CA VAL A 98 -4.53 23.33 8.72
C VAL A 98 -5.49 24.18 9.53
N MET A 99 -5.63 23.86 10.82
CA MET A 99 -6.35 24.71 11.77
C MET A 99 -5.62 26.06 11.79
N ALA A 100 -6.15 27.03 11.05
CA ALA A 100 -5.69 28.40 11.13
C ALA A 100 -6.06 28.92 12.53
N ALA A 101 -5.07 28.96 13.43
CA ALA A 101 -5.22 29.53 14.76
C ALA A 101 -5.65 30.99 14.61
N SER A 102 -6.93 31.27 14.83
CA SER A 102 -7.49 32.61 14.80
C SER A 102 -7.13 33.27 16.13
N VAL A 103 -6.09 34.10 16.14
CA VAL A 103 -5.71 34.89 17.32
C VAL A 103 -6.77 35.98 17.49
N ILE A 104 -7.73 35.77 18.39
CA ILE A 104 -8.68 36.81 18.80
C ILE A 104 -7.93 37.79 19.71
N LEU A 105 -7.50 38.92 19.15
CA LEU A 105 -7.03 40.07 19.93
C LEU A 105 -8.26 40.75 20.56
N SER A 106 -8.52 40.47 21.83
CA SER A 106 -9.51 41.17 22.63
C SER A 106 -8.98 42.56 23.02
N LEU A 107 -9.53 43.60 22.40
CA LEU A 107 -9.32 44.99 22.82
C LEU A 107 -10.10 45.24 24.12
N ILE A 108 -9.41 45.20 25.24
CA ILE A 108 -9.90 45.76 26.50
C ILE A 108 -9.73 47.28 26.47
N ALA A 109 -10.84 48.02 26.37
CA ALA A 109 -10.86 49.45 26.63
C ALA A 109 -11.19 49.68 28.11
N PRO A 110 -10.35 50.35 28.91
CA PRO A 110 -10.70 50.68 30.30
C PRO A 110 -11.68 51.86 30.30
N LEU A 111 -12.89 51.62 30.79
CA LEU A 111 -13.81 52.66 31.23
C LEU A 111 -13.21 53.37 32.44
N LEU A 112 -12.64 54.55 32.24
CA LEU A 112 -12.42 55.51 33.31
C LEU A 112 -13.65 56.41 33.38
N GLN A 113 -14.62 56.02 34.21
CA GLN A 113 -15.56 56.96 34.82
C GLN A 113 -14.85 57.60 36.01
N PHE A 114 -14.59 58.91 35.93
CA PHE A 114 -14.44 59.73 37.13
C PHE A 114 -15.47 60.86 37.07
N ALA A 115 -16.39 60.76 38.03
CA ALA A 115 -17.26 61.74 38.69
C ALA A 115 -17.59 63.05 37.97
#